data_AF-A0A811YVZ4-F1
#
_entry.id   AF-A0A811YVZ4-F1
#
_cell.length_a   1.000
_cell.length_b   1.000
_cell.length_c   1.000
_cell.angle_alpha   90.00
_cell.angle_beta   90.00
_cell.angle_gamma   90.00
#
_symmetry.space_group_name_H-M   'P 1'
#
loop_
_entity.id
_entity.type
_entity.pdbx_description
1 polymer ?
#
loop_
_entity_poly.entity_id
_entity_poly.type
_entity_poly.pdbx_seq_one_letter_code
_entity_poly.pdbx_strand_id
1 'polypeptide(L)'
;MSLNLFCVTLCLLGAGPIDAVITQMPRHRIIQRGTKMILECSQDMNHFAMFWYRQDPGQGLMLIHYSSDVRSTAKGDVAEGYNVSRNVKEDFP
;
A
#
# COMPACT_ATOMS: atom_id res chain seq x y z
N MET A 1 39.37 21.78 -1.62
CA MET A 1 38.18 21.21 -2.29
C MET A 1 37.88 19.86 -1.64
N SER A 2 37.53 19.89 -0.35
CA SER A 2 36.16 19.66 0.14
C SER A 2 35.73 18.20 0.01
N LEU A 3 36.33 17.33 0.83
CA LEU A 3 35.91 15.95 1.12
C LEU A 3 34.39 15.85 1.43
N ASN A 4 33.83 16.94 1.99
CA ASN A 4 32.40 17.11 2.21
C ASN A 4 31.55 17.07 0.92
N LEU A 5 32.08 17.59 -0.19
CA LEU A 5 31.35 17.62 -1.47
C LEU A 5 31.24 16.22 -2.08
N PHE A 6 32.27 15.39 -1.88
CA PHE A 6 32.31 13.99 -2.34
C PHE A 6 31.31 13.10 -1.58
N CYS A 7 31.19 13.31 -0.28
CA CYS A 7 30.23 12.61 0.58
C CYS A 7 28.77 12.92 0.17
N VAL A 8 28.47 14.20 -0.07
CA VAL A 8 27.14 14.64 -0.52
C VAL A 8 26.79 14.05 -1.89
N THR A 9 27.74 13.99 -2.83
CA THR A 9 27.51 13.37 -4.15
C THR A 9 27.29 11.85 -4.06
N LEU A 10 28.00 11.14 -3.17
CA LEU A 10 27.85 9.68 -3.01
C LEU A 10 26.49 9.31 -2.37
N CYS A 11 26.02 10.10 -1.39
CA CYS A 11 24.70 9.90 -0.78
C CYS A 11 23.55 10.08 -1.78
N LEU A 12 23.68 11.00 -2.75
CA LEU A 12 22.67 11.24 -3.77
C LEU A 12 22.65 10.17 -4.88
N LEU A 13 23.76 9.46 -5.09
CA LEU A 13 23.86 8.38 -6.09
C LEU A 13 23.44 7.01 -5.55
N GLY A 14 23.42 6.80 -4.23
CA GLY A 14 23.08 5.53 -3.58
C GLY A 14 21.59 5.36 -3.21
N ALA A 15 20.81 6.43 -3.23
CA ALA A 15 19.38 6.39 -2.93
C ALA A 15 18.58 6.04 -4.20
N GLY A 16 18.72 4.80 -4.67
CA GLY A 16 17.78 4.25 -5.65
C GLY A 16 16.36 4.21 -5.06
N PRO A 17 15.31 4.33 -5.88
CA PRO A 17 13.95 4.12 -5.40
C PRO A 17 13.88 2.70 -4.83
N ILE A 18 13.64 2.61 -3.52
CA ILE A 18 13.29 1.35 -2.89
C ILE A 18 11.98 0.96 -3.57
N ASP A 19 12.00 -0.09 -4.39
CA ASP A 19 10.80 -0.59 -5.05
C ASP A 19 9.72 -0.73 -3.98
N ALA A 20 8.52 -0.22 -4.29
CA ALA A 20 7.48 -0.11 -3.29
C ALA A 20 7.07 -1.51 -2.82
N VAL A 21 7.56 -1.85 -1.64
CA VAL A 21 7.16 -2.82 -0.60
C VAL A 21 5.72 -3.37 -0.69
N ILE A 22 4.79 -2.60 -1.25
CA ILE A 22 3.38 -2.95 -1.48
C ILE A 22 3.01 -2.60 -2.93
N THR A 23 2.55 -3.58 -3.69
CA THR A 23 2.01 -3.38 -5.04
C THR A 23 0.48 -3.46 -5.04
N GLN A 24 -0.17 -2.37 -5.45
CA GLN A 24 -1.62 -2.30 -5.63
C GLN A 24 -1.99 -2.25 -7.12
N MET A 25 -2.96 -3.06 -7.54
CA MET A 25 -3.46 -3.10 -8.90
C MET A 25 -4.99 -3.05 -8.98
N PRO A 26 -5.55 -2.41 -10.01
CA PRO A 26 -4.89 -1.46 -10.90
C PRO A 26 -4.59 -0.13 -10.20
N ARG A 27 -3.51 0.55 -10.63
CA ARG A 27 -3.09 1.85 -10.06
C ARG A 27 -4.03 3.02 -10.39
N HIS A 28 -4.73 2.95 -11.52
CA HIS A 28 -5.64 4.00 -11.99
C HIS A 28 -6.79 3.38 -12.77
N ARG A 29 -8.03 3.72 -12.41
CA ARG A 29 -9.25 3.35 -13.14
C ARG A 29 -10.33 4.41 -12.97
N ILE A 30 -11.10 4.61 -14.02
CA ILE A 30 -12.33 5.40 -14.01
C ILE A 30 -13.46 4.43 -14.33
N ILE A 31 -14.44 4.34 -13.45
CA ILE A 31 -15.59 3.43 -13.57
C ILE A 31 -16.90 4.21 -13.47
N GLN A 32 -17.97 3.67 -14.03
CA GLN A 32 -19.30 4.26 -13.88
C GLN A 32 -19.80 4.08 -12.43
N ARG A 33 -20.60 5.04 -11.95
CA ARG A 33 -21.18 5.00 -10.60
C ARG A 33 -21.99 3.72 -10.40
N GLY A 34 -21.81 3.07 -9.25
CA GLY A 34 -22.49 1.81 -8.90
C GLY A 34 -21.86 0.56 -9.51
N THR A 35 -20.85 0.71 -10.37
CA THR A 35 -20.06 -0.42 -10.88
C THR A 35 -19.15 -0.95 -9.79
N LYS A 36 -19.10 -2.27 -9.62
CA LYS A 36 -18.16 -2.92 -8.71
C LYS A 36 -16.77 -2.97 -9.33
N MET A 37 -15.74 -2.78 -8.50
CA MET A 37 -14.35 -2.84 -8.89
C MET A 37 -13.55 -3.61 -7.84
N ILE A 38 -12.55 -4.37 -8.29
CA ILE A 38 -11.67 -5.14 -7.43
C ILE A 38 -10.29 -4.50 -7.48
N LEU A 39 -9.81 -4.06 -6.31
CA LEU A 39 -8.42 -3.68 -6.12
C LEU A 39 -7.69 -4.86 -5.48
N GLU A 40 -6.52 -5.17 -6.01
CA GLU A 40 -5.63 -6.21 -5.53
C GLU A 40 -4.42 -5.57 -4.88
N CYS A 41 -3.90 -6.23 -3.86
CA CYS A 41 -2.73 -5.77 -3.11
C CYS A 41 -1.83 -6.97 -2.83
N SER A 42 -0.54 -6.82 -3.14
CA SER A 42 0.53 -7.78 -2.88
C SER A 42 1.67 -7.07 -2.15
N GLN A 43 2.47 -7.82 -1.42
CA GLN A 43 3.55 -7.30 -0.56
C GLN A 43 4.69 -8.28 -0.56
N ASP A 44 5.94 -7.82 -0.55
CA ASP A 44 7.14 -8.64 -0.74
C ASP A 44 8.04 -8.76 0.50
N MET A 45 7.57 -8.31 1.66
CA MET A 45 8.38 -8.20 2.90
C MET A 45 7.78 -8.92 4.11
N ASN A 46 6.93 -9.93 3.89
CA ASN A 46 6.30 -10.74 4.94
C ASN A 46 5.55 -9.91 6.02
N HIS A 47 5.02 -8.74 5.65
CA HIS A 47 4.34 -7.84 6.56
C HIS A 47 3.21 -8.54 7.33
N PHE A 48 3.26 -8.39 8.65
CA PHE A 48 2.24 -8.95 9.54
C PHE A 48 0.87 -8.40 9.20
N ALA A 49 0.73 -7.08 9.13
CA ALA A 49 -0.55 -6.44 8.85
C ALA A 49 -0.62 -5.82 7.46
N MET A 50 -1.81 -5.81 6.88
CA MET A 50 -2.16 -5.09 5.66
C MET A 50 -3.37 -4.20 5.92
N PHE A 51 -3.38 -3.02 5.31
CA PHE A 51 -4.40 -2.00 5.54
C PHE A 51 -4.93 -1.47 4.20
N TRP A 52 -6.24 -1.21 4.15
CA TRP A 52 -6.89 -0.50 3.07
C TRP A 52 -7.30 0.88 3.55
N TYR A 53 -6.82 1.91 2.87
CA TYR A 53 -7.18 3.30 3.12
C TYR A 53 -7.83 3.90 1.88
N ARG A 54 -8.73 4.85 2.09
CA ARG A 54 -9.15 5.81 1.05
C ARG A 54 -8.72 7.21 1.44
N GLN A 55 -8.49 8.03 0.42
CA GLN A 55 -8.27 9.45 0.58
C GLN A 55 -9.14 10.19 -0.42
N ASP A 56 -10.14 10.90 0.09
CA ASP A 56 -10.96 11.78 -0.73
C ASP A 56 -10.28 13.16 -0.86
N PRO A 57 -10.52 13.93 -1.94
CA PRO A 57 -9.94 15.25 -2.10
C PRO A 57 -10.21 16.16 -0.89
N GLY A 58 -9.15 16.73 -0.31
CA GLY A 58 -9.23 17.60 0.86
C GLY A 58 -9.43 16.86 2.20
N GLN A 59 -9.51 15.53 2.19
CA GLN A 59 -9.62 14.72 3.40
C GLN A 59 -8.28 14.02 3.73
N GLY A 60 -8.14 13.60 4.98
CA GLY A 60 -7.05 12.74 5.42
C GLY A 60 -7.22 11.30 4.94
N LEU A 61 -6.28 10.44 5.34
CA LEU A 61 -6.42 8.99 5.16
C LEU A 61 -7.53 8.47 6.06
N MET A 62 -8.47 7.72 5.50
CA MET A 62 -9.55 7.08 6.24
C MET A 62 -9.43 5.57 6.12
N LEU A 63 -9.41 4.87 7.25
CA LEU A 63 -9.23 3.44 7.30
C LEU A 63 -10.51 2.72 6.88
N ILE A 64 -10.41 1.91 5.83
CA ILE A 64 -11.50 1.05 5.34
C ILE A 64 -11.50 -0.27 6.11
N HIS A 65 -10.37 -0.99 6.08
CA HIS A 65 -10.22 -2.32 6.64
C HIS A 65 -8.75 -2.62 6.96
N TYR A 66 -8.51 -3.57 7.87
CA TYR A 66 -7.17 -4.11 8.12
C TYR A 66 -7.18 -5.61 8.38
N SER A 67 -6.05 -6.26 8.17
CA SER A 67 -5.84 -7.70 8.34
C SER A 67 -4.50 -7.95 9.01
N SER A 68 -4.46 -8.72 10.09
CA SER A 68 -3.22 -9.13 10.78
C SER A 68 -2.66 -10.48 10.30
N ASP A 69 -3.47 -11.25 9.58
CA ASP A 69 -3.14 -12.56 9.02
C ASP A 69 -4.06 -12.94 7.85
N VAL A 70 -3.74 -14.02 7.14
CA VAL A 70 -4.59 -14.65 6.11
C VAL A 70 -5.96 -14.95 6.69
N ARG A 71 -7.02 -14.66 5.91
CA ARG A 71 -8.44 -14.79 6.28
C ARG A 71 -8.89 -13.96 7.47
N SER A 72 -8.01 -13.17 8.10
CA SER A 72 -8.40 -12.17 9.09
C SER A 72 -8.80 -10.88 8.38
N THR A 73 -9.88 -10.24 8.82
CA THR A 73 -10.27 -8.91 8.35
C THR A 73 -11.07 -8.23 9.46
N ALA A 74 -10.69 -6.99 9.78
CA ALA A 74 -11.38 -6.13 10.72
C ALA A 74 -11.78 -4.83 10.02
N LYS A 75 -12.90 -4.25 10.47
CA LYS A 75 -13.46 -3.00 9.92
C LYS A 75 -12.69 -1.80 10.48
N GLY A 76 -12.48 -0.80 9.63
CA GLY A 76 -12.07 0.54 10.04
C GLY A 76 -13.26 1.48 10.17
N ASP A 77 -12.96 2.78 10.23
CA ASP A 77 -13.95 3.85 10.44
C ASP A 77 -14.92 4.00 9.25
N VAL A 78 -14.47 3.66 8.03
CA VAL A 78 -15.25 3.85 6.78
C VAL A 78 -15.38 2.55 5.97
N ALA A 79 -15.76 1.46 6.66
CA ALA A 79 -15.90 0.14 6.05
C ALA A 79 -17.16 -0.04 5.17
N GLU A 80 -18.16 0.83 5.30
CA GLU A 80 -19.42 0.69 4.56
C GLU A 80 -19.22 0.77 3.04
N GLY A 81 -19.83 -0.17 2.32
CA GLY A 81 -19.72 -0.27 0.86
C GLY A 81 -18.48 -1.02 0.35
N TYR A 82 -17.57 -1.44 1.24
CA TYR A 82 -16.38 -2.22 0.89
C TYR A 82 -16.53 -3.69 1.30
N ASN A 83 -15.88 -4.56 0.53
CA ASN A 83 -15.69 -5.97 0.90
C ASN A 83 -14.22 -6.32 0.66
N VAL A 84 -13.55 -6.86 1.68
CA VAL A 84 -12.10 -7.07 1.68
C VAL A 84 -11.80 -8.50 2.11
N SER A 85 -10.79 -9.09 1.47
CA SER A 85 -10.24 -10.39 1.86
C SER A 85 -8.72 -10.37 1.74
N ARG A 86 -8.04 -11.11 2.63
CA ARG A 86 -6.61 -11.43 2.52
C ARG A 86 -6.48 -12.93 2.35
N ASN A 87 -6.26 -13.39 1.12
CA ASN A 87 -6.31 -14.82 0.81
C ASN A 87 -4.96 -15.50 0.95
N VAL A 88 -3.87 -14.75 0.78
CA VAL A 88 -2.50 -15.27 0.78
C VAL A 88 -1.61 -14.31 1.56
N LYS A 89 -0.63 -14.88 2.24
CA LYS A 89 0.58 -14.20 2.70
C LYS A 89 1.71 -15.00 2.07
N GLU A 90 2.39 -14.41 1.10
CA GLU A 90 3.52 -15.08 0.45
C GLU A 90 4.66 -15.21 1.46
N ASP A 91 5.30 -16.37 1.44
CA ASP A 91 6.49 -16.64 2.23
C ASP A 91 7.69 -16.10 1.45
N PHE A 92 8.30 -15.05 1.99
CA PHE A 92 9.50 -14.45 1.41
C PHE A 92 10.75 -15.08 2.04
N PRO A 93 11.81 -15.33 1.24
CA PRO A 93 13.05 -15.96 1.69
C PRO A 93 13.84 -15.13 2.72
#